data_AF-A0A257VMZ5-F1
#
_entry.id   AF-A0A257VMZ5-F1
#
_cell.length_a   1.000
_cell.length_b   1.000
_cell.length_c   1.000
_cell.angle_alpha   90.00
_cell.angle_beta   90.00
_cell.angle_gamma   90.00
#
_symmetry.space_group_name_H-M   'P 1'
#
loop_
_entity.id
_entity.type
_entity.pdbx_description
1 polymer ?
#
loop_
_entity_poly.entity_id
_entity_poly.type
_entity_poly.pdbx_seq_one_letter_code
_entity_poly.pdbx_strand_id
1 'polypeptide(L)'
;RAPDNLFLLTELLLQQAESHAEATSASLAHLQKIAGPLREGILRRTRVNIEDYIVAARDGISAGDWKVVLGKCRQLSAVIRPEDRTQADLRELTPHALEFVLADFTPGVCPNVPSSPVGAESKFSIAETTFDVAGLGQIQDAVPVDFDLDGRMEILVLGDRGLRVVSDDINSGLSIEMPLTSKFTGLVAADFDRDATEAKTQPTTGVCQDADPDVILFGPAGVTVYRNHLAEDGNRQLVVVEQSGGLEFCRRWTSSPSTGIEMWISTLLSSERHRPAISKTCATENSAGTSWIRISAWLSSRRRRLWKPTGIFLGTWRPSARGAWESR
;
A
#
# COMPACT_ATOMS: atom_id res chain seq x y z
N ARG A 1 -18.41 31.92 -1.16
CA ARG A 1 -17.11 32.14 -0.47
C ARG A 1 -16.14 31.10 -1.01
N ALA A 2 -14.91 31.48 -1.35
CA ALA A 2 -13.91 30.53 -1.84
C ALA A 2 -13.47 29.58 -0.71
N PRO A 3 -13.20 28.30 -1.00
CA PRO A 3 -12.76 27.32 0.00
C PRO A 3 -11.30 27.54 0.40
N ASP A 4 -10.98 27.29 1.68
CA ASP A 4 -9.60 27.33 2.19
C ASP A 4 -8.78 26.07 1.81
N ASN A 5 -9.45 25.04 1.27
CA ASN A 5 -8.85 23.82 0.71
C ASN A 5 -8.29 24.14 -0.70
N LEU A 6 -6.97 24.02 -0.84
CA LEU A 6 -6.22 24.45 -2.02
C LEU A 6 -6.57 23.61 -3.25
N PHE A 7 -6.85 22.32 -3.08
CA PHE A 7 -7.31 21.45 -4.17
C PHE A 7 -8.65 21.92 -4.72
N LEU A 8 -9.67 22.06 -3.85
CA LEU A 8 -11.00 22.55 -4.26
C LEU A 8 -10.93 23.96 -4.84
N LEU A 9 -10.06 24.82 -4.31
CA LEU A 9 -9.89 26.18 -4.84
C LEU A 9 -9.35 26.16 -6.27
N THR A 10 -8.40 25.26 -6.58
CA THR A 10 -7.89 25.12 -7.96
C THR A 10 -8.92 24.53 -8.91
N GLU A 11 -9.74 23.57 -8.48
CA GLU A 11 -10.84 23.02 -9.30
C GLU A 11 -11.94 24.07 -9.53
N LEU A 12 -12.32 24.82 -8.48
CA LEU A 12 -13.28 25.93 -8.57
C LEU A 12 -12.79 27.00 -9.54
N LEU A 13 -11.50 27.36 -9.50
CA LEU A 13 -10.91 28.33 -10.42
C LEU A 13 -10.99 27.90 -11.88
N LEU A 14 -10.79 26.61 -12.17
CA LEU A 14 -10.95 26.08 -13.53
C LEU A 14 -12.40 26.19 -14.00
N GLN A 15 -13.35 25.76 -13.16
CA GLN A 15 -14.77 25.85 -13.46
C GLN A 15 -15.25 27.30 -13.65
N GLN A 16 -14.80 28.22 -12.81
CA GLN A 16 -15.14 29.64 -12.90
C GLN A 16 -14.54 30.30 -14.13
N ALA A 17 -13.28 29.99 -14.47
CA ALA A 17 -12.64 30.50 -15.67
C ALA A 17 -13.31 29.98 -16.95
N GLU A 18 -13.77 28.71 -16.96
CA GLU A 18 -14.49 28.12 -18.10
C GLU A 18 -15.90 28.71 -18.28
N SER A 19 -16.58 29.04 -17.19
CA SER A 19 -17.91 29.68 -17.20
C SER A 19 -17.87 31.21 -17.28
N HIS A 20 -16.69 31.81 -17.43
CA HIS A 20 -16.47 33.25 -17.48
C HIS A 20 -17.04 34.00 -16.25
N ALA A 21 -17.01 33.36 -15.08
CA ALA A 21 -17.62 33.90 -13.87
C ALA A 21 -16.79 35.07 -13.32
N GLU A 22 -17.43 36.20 -13.00
CA GLU A 22 -16.78 37.36 -12.36
C GLU A 22 -16.10 37.00 -11.02
N ALA A 23 -16.63 35.98 -10.35
CA ALA A 23 -16.07 35.43 -9.11
C ALA A 23 -14.63 34.89 -9.26
N THR A 24 -14.16 34.63 -10.49
CA THR A 24 -12.78 34.18 -10.77
C THR A 24 -11.74 35.12 -10.17
N SER A 25 -11.96 36.44 -10.23
CA SER A 25 -11.03 37.44 -9.69
C SER A 25 -10.87 37.31 -8.17
N ALA A 26 -11.98 37.11 -7.46
CA ALA A 26 -11.99 36.90 -6.02
C ALA A 26 -11.30 35.58 -5.64
N SER A 27 -11.54 34.51 -6.39
CA SER A 27 -10.88 33.21 -6.18
C SER A 27 -9.37 33.28 -6.45
N LEU A 28 -8.92 34.04 -7.45
CA LEU A 28 -7.48 34.28 -7.71
C LEU A 28 -6.82 35.05 -6.57
N ALA A 29 -7.51 36.03 -5.97
CA ALA A 29 -7.04 36.72 -4.76
C ALA A 29 -6.97 35.80 -3.55
N HIS A 30 -7.94 34.90 -3.40
CA HIS A 30 -7.90 33.91 -2.33
C HIS A 30 -6.75 32.91 -2.53
N LEU A 31 -6.54 32.44 -3.76
CA LEU A 31 -5.43 31.56 -4.11
C LEU A 31 -4.08 32.21 -3.79
N GLN A 32 -3.90 33.48 -4.17
CA GLN A 32 -2.68 34.24 -3.88
C GLN A 32 -2.35 34.24 -2.38
N LYS A 33 -3.38 34.45 -1.54
CA LYS A 33 -3.23 34.46 -0.08
C LYS A 33 -2.84 33.09 0.48
N ILE A 34 -3.48 32.01 0.02
CA ILE A 34 -3.27 30.65 0.56
C ILE A 34 -1.99 30.02 0.02
N ALA A 35 -1.68 30.22 -1.27
CA ALA A 35 -0.50 29.68 -1.93
C ALA A 35 0.78 30.49 -1.66
N GLY A 36 0.66 31.71 -1.09
CA GLY A 36 1.79 32.59 -0.77
C GLY A 36 2.96 31.90 -0.06
N PRO A 37 2.73 31.16 1.04
CA PRO A 37 3.79 30.42 1.74
C PRO A 37 4.48 29.33 0.88
N LEU A 38 3.82 28.84 -0.17
CA LEU A 38 4.36 27.80 -1.06
C LEU A 38 5.21 28.37 -2.21
N ARG A 39 5.14 29.69 -2.44
CA ARG A 39 5.72 30.36 -3.62
C ARG A 39 7.20 30.05 -3.83
N GLU A 40 8.03 30.22 -2.80
CA GLU A 40 9.48 30.01 -2.90
C GLU A 40 9.83 28.53 -3.16
N GLY A 41 9.07 27.61 -2.55
CA GLY A 41 9.23 26.18 -2.75
C GLY A 41 8.89 25.75 -4.17
N ILE A 42 7.78 26.29 -4.70
CA ILE A 42 7.34 26.08 -6.08
C ILE A 42 8.37 26.63 -7.05
N LEU A 43 8.75 27.91 -6.92
CA LEU A 43 9.70 28.57 -7.81
C LEU A 43 11.02 27.81 -7.91
N ARG A 44 11.56 27.34 -6.78
CA ARG A 44 12.80 26.56 -6.76
C ARG A 44 12.70 25.24 -7.54
N ARG A 45 11.55 24.55 -7.46
CA ARG A 45 11.36 23.22 -8.07
C ARG A 45 10.98 23.29 -9.53
N THR A 46 10.09 24.20 -9.90
CA THR A 46 9.50 24.28 -11.24
C THR A 46 10.14 25.36 -12.09
N ARG A 47 10.88 26.29 -11.49
CA ARG A 47 11.37 27.54 -12.12
C ARG A 47 10.24 28.44 -12.61
N VAL A 48 9.03 28.27 -12.05
CA VAL A 48 7.84 29.04 -12.39
C VAL A 48 7.43 29.89 -11.19
N ASN A 49 7.26 31.19 -11.41
CA ASN A 49 6.66 32.07 -10.42
C ASN A 49 5.13 32.07 -10.59
N ILE A 50 4.41 31.53 -9.60
CA ILE A 50 2.94 31.44 -9.63
C ILE A 50 2.28 32.83 -9.60
N GLU A 51 2.96 33.85 -9.07
CA GLU A 51 2.43 35.22 -9.04
C GLU A 51 2.25 35.76 -10.46
N ASP A 52 3.18 35.47 -11.37
CA ASP A 52 3.11 35.90 -12.78
C ASP A 52 1.87 35.32 -13.47
N TYR A 53 1.46 34.09 -13.11
CA TYR A 53 0.25 33.48 -13.65
C TYR A 53 -1.01 34.10 -13.06
N ILE A 54 -1.02 34.45 -11.77
CA ILE A 54 -2.14 35.12 -11.11
C ILE A 54 -2.34 36.53 -11.70
N VAL A 55 -1.26 37.29 -11.88
CA VAL A 55 -1.30 38.62 -12.50
C VAL A 55 -1.81 38.53 -13.93
N ALA A 56 -1.23 37.65 -14.76
CA ALA A 56 -1.67 37.46 -16.14
C ALA A 56 -3.14 37.02 -16.24
N ALA A 57 -3.63 36.20 -15.31
CA ALA A 57 -5.04 35.82 -15.26
C ALA A 57 -5.95 37.01 -14.92
N ARG A 58 -5.56 37.88 -13.98
CA ARG A 58 -6.32 39.10 -13.63
C ARG A 58 -6.34 40.12 -14.77
N ASP A 59 -5.22 40.29 -15.46
CA ASP A 59 -5.13 41.15 -16.64
C ASP A 59 -6.04 40.62 -17.76
N GLY A 60 -6.06 39.29 -17.96
CA GLY A 60 -6.98 38.61 -18.87
C GLY A 60 -8.46 38.85 -18.54
N ILE A 61 -8.84 38.82 -17.26
CA ILE A 61 -10.22 39.16 -16.84
C ILE A 61 -10.55 40.62 -17.19
N SER A 62 -9.64 41.55 -16.92
CA SER A 62 -9.84 42.98 -17.19
C SER A 62 -9.95 43.28 -18.68
N ALA A 63 -9.26 42.50 -19.52
CA ALA A 63 -9.31 42.60 -20.98
C ALA A 63 -10.45 41.79 -21.62
N GLY A 64 -11.17 40.96 -20.86
CA GLY A 64 -12.17 40.03 -21.38
C GLY A 64 -11.60 38.83 -22.16
N ASP A 65 -10.29 38.56 -22.07
CA ASP A 65 -9.62 37.43 -22.73
C ASP A 65 -9.66 36.17 -21.86
N TRP A 66 -10.83 35.54 -21.83
CA TRP A 66 -11.07 34.33 -21.04
C TRP A 66 -10.26 33.11 -21.49
N LYS A 67 -9.76 33.09 -22.73
CA LYS A 67 -8.85 32.04 -23.20
C LYS A 67 -7.52 32.11 -22.47
N VAL A 68 -6.99 33.32 -22.27
CA VAL A 68 -5.79 33.55 -21.44
C VAL A 68 -6.08 33.19 -19.98
N VAL A 69 -7.21 33.62 -19.42
CA VAL A 69 -7.59 33.32 -18.03
C VAL A 69 -7.60 31.80 -17.78
N LEU A 70 -8.33 31.03 -18.58
CA LEU A 70 -8.41 29.58 -18.45
C LEU A 70 -7.04 28.90 -18.63
N GLY A 71 -6.24 29.36 -19.60
CA GLY A 71 -4.88 28.88 -19.81
C GLY A 71 -4.00 29.06 -18.57
N LYS A 72 -4.07 30.22 -17.92
CA LYS A 72 -3.33 30.52 -16.68
C LYS A 72 -3.85 29.73 -15.48
N CYS A 73 -5.17 29.56 -15.34
CA CYS A 73 -5.73 28.70 -14.30
C CYS A 73 -5.27 27.23 -14.44
N ARG A 74 -5.20 26.69 -15.66
CA ARG A 74 -4.66 25.34 -15.93
C ARG A 74 -3.19 25.22 -15.53
N GLN A 75 -2.38 26.22 -15.88
CA GLN A 75 -0.97 26.26 -15.51
C GLN A 75 -0.78 26.35 -13.99
N LEU A 76 -1.59 27.16 -13.30
CA LEU A 76 -1.63 27.23 -11.84
C LEU A 76 -1.98 25.89 -11.20
N SER A 77 -3.05 25.24 -11.66
CA SER A 77 -3.45 23.91 -11.16
C SER A 77 -2.33 22.89 -11.34
N ALA A 78 -1.71 22.81 -12.53
CA ALA A 78 -0.61 21.88 -12.79
C ALA A 78 0.60 22.09 -11.86
N VAL A 79 0.92 23.34 -11.52
CA VAL A 79 2.06 23.68 -10.66
C VAL A 79 1.75 23.49 -9.17
N ILE A 80 0.51 23.75 -8.74
CA ILE A 80 0.09 23.67 -7.33
C ILE A 80 -0.31 22.24 -6.94
N ARG A 81 -0.83 21.43 -7.86
CA ARG A 81 -1.26 20.06 -7.61
C ARG A 81 -0.23 19.15 -6.94
N PRO A 82 1.07 19.15 -7.30
CA PRO A 82 2.07 18.29 -6.64
C PRO A 82 2.50 18.75 -5.24
N GLU A 83 2.04 19.91 -4.76
CA GLU A 83 2.40 20.44 -3.44
C GLU A 83 1.85 19.58 -2.29
N ASP A 84 2.60 19.45 -1.19
CA ASP A 84 2.21 18.64 -0.01
C ASP A 84 0.82 19.01 0.49
N ARG A 85 0.57 20.32 0.57
CA ARG A 85 -0.67 20.88 1.08
C ARG A 85 -1.84 20.48 0.18
N THR A 86 -1.71 20.65 -1.13
CA THR A 86 -2.74 20.26 -2.10
C THR A 86 -2.99 18.74 -2.07
N GLN A 87 -1.95 17.93 -1.88
CA GLN A 87 -2.08 16.46 -1.76
C GLN A 87 -2.65 16.02 -0.41
N ALA A 88 -2.46 16.79 0.66
CA ALA A 88 -3.14 16.56 1.93
C ALA A 88 -4.63 16.88 1.79
N ASP A 89 -4.94 18.06 1.24
CA ASP A 89 -6.29 18.52 0.94
C ASP A 89 -7.06 17.55 0.04
N LEU A 90 -6.42 16.95 -0.97
CA LEU A 90 -7.03 15.92 -1.81
C LEU A 90 -7.34 14.64 -1.02
N ARG A 91 -6.40 14.18 -0.17
CA ARG A 91 -6.62 12.98 0.65
C ARG A 91 -7.78 13.15 1.64
N GLU A 92 -7.96 14.35 2.18
CA GLU A 92 -9.13 14.66 3.03
C GLU A 92 -10.47 14.54 2.27
N LEU A 93 -10.46 14.74 0.95
CA LEU A 93 -11.66 14.65 0.09
C LEU A 93 -11.85 13.27 -0.52
N THR A 94 -10.81 12.44 -0.52
CA THR A 94 -10.84 11.05 -0.98
C THR A 94 -10.52 10.14 0.20
N PRO A 95 -11.43 10.04 1.19
CA PRO A 95 -11.28 9.12 2.30
C PRO A 95 -11.04 7.71 1.76
N HIS A 96 -10.12 7.00 2.38
CA HIS A 96 -9.78 5.63 1.98
C HIS A 96 -11.03 4.74 2.11
N ALA A 97 -11.22 3.73 1.25
CA ALA A 97 -12.38 2.84 1.32
C ALA A 97 -12.56 2.19 2.71
N LEU A 98 -11.45 1.96 3.41
CA LEU A 98 -11.44 1.44 4.79
C LEU A 98 -11.83 2.47 5.86
N GLU A 99 -11.80 3.78 5.60
CA GLU A 99 -12.36 4.78 6.52
C GLU A 99 -13.89 4.68 6.62
N PHE A 100 -14.53 4.04 5.63
CA PHE A 100 -15.96 3.71 5.68
C PHE A 100 -16.24 2.36 6.36
N VAL A 101 -15.21 1.59 6.73
CA VAL A 101 -15.37 0.37 7.51
C VAL A 101 -15.55 0.79 8.96
N LEU A 102 -16.81 0.94 9.36
CA LEU A 102 -17.18 1.05 10.76
C LEU A 102 -16.86 -0.28 11.45
N ALA A 103 -15.77 -0.32 12.22
CA ALA A 103 -15.38 -1.50 12.99
C ALA A 103 -16.42 -1.84 14.08
N ASP A 104 -17.15 -0.83 14.57
CA ASP A 104 -18.19 -0.98 15.59
C ASP A 104 -19.50 -0.31 15.15
N PHE A 105 -20.50 -1.13 14.83
CA PHE A 105 -21.88 -0.68 14.72
C PHE A 105 -22.45 -0.47 16.12
N THR A 106 -22.20 0.70 16.72
CA THR A 106 -22.90 1.05 17.96
C THR A 106 -24.42 1.01 17.71
N PRO A 107 -25.23 0.41 18.60
CA PRO A 107 -26.66 0.17 18.37
C PRO A 107 -27.49 1.42 18.03
N GLY A 108 -26.97 2.62 18.30
CA GLY A 108 -27.65 3.89 18.05
C GLY A 108 -27.41 4.53 16.68
N VAL A 109 -26.46 4.04 15.86
CA VAL A 109 -26.12 4.68 14.57
C VAL A 109 -27.05 4.24 13.43
N CYS A 110 -27.71 3.08 13.58
CA CYS A 110 -28.69 2.60 12.62
C CYS A 110 -30.06 2.31 13.28
N PRO A 111 -30.74 3.33 13.86
CA PRO A 111 -31.99 3.13 14.60
C PRO A 111 -33.15 2.69 13.71
N ASN A 112 -33.03 2.87 12.39
CA ASN A 112 -34.00 2.48 11.38
C ASN A 112 -33.28 1.85 10.18
N VAL A 113 -32.50 0.78 10.39
CA VAL A 113 -32.34 -0.16 9.25
C VAL A 113 -33.75 -0.72 9.04
N PRO A 114 -34.44 -0.42 7.92
CA PRO A 114 -35.66 -1.15 7.62
C PRO A 114 -35.27 -2.62 7.73
N SER A 115 -35.97 -3.38 8.57
CA SER A 115 -35.70 -4.80 8.74
C SER A 115 -35.65 -5.39 7.34
N SER A 116 -34.44 -5.63 6.83
CA SER A 116 -34.28 -6.21 5.50
C SER A 116 -35.16 -7.45 5.53
N PRO A 117 -36.11 -7.59 4.58
CA PRO A 117 -37.02 -8.73 4.57
C PRO A 117 -36.13 -9.95 4.70
N VAL A 118 -36.23 -10.65 5.83
CA VAL A 118 -35.27 -11.67 6.32
C VAL A 118 -34.61 -12.30 5.12
N GLY A 119 -33.44 -11.75 4.77
CA GLY A 119 -32.79 -12.05 3.51
C GLY A 119 -32.54 -13.54 3.55
N ALA A 120 -33.04 -14.27 2.54
CA ALA A 120 -32.96 -15.72 2.47
C ALA A 120 -31.66 -16.19 3.10
N GLU A 121 -31.77 -16.95 4.18
CA GLU A 121 -30.65 -17.38 5.02
C GLU A 121 -29.56 -17.90 4.08
N SER A 122 -28.52 -17.09 3.88
CA SER A 122 -27.44 -17.42 2.97
C SER A 122 -26.63 -18.49 3.66
N LYS A 123 -27.03 -19.74 3.43
CA LYS A 123 -26.32 -20.91 3.93
C LYS A 123 -25.01 -20.98 3.19
N PHE A 124 -23.96 -20.46 3.82
CA PHE A 124 -22.60 -20.76 3.41
C PHE A 124 -22.37 -22.26 3.68
N SER A 125 -22.47 -23.07 2.63
CA SER A 125 -21.93 -24.43 2.67
C SER A 125 -20.42 -24.31 2.54
N ILE A 126 -19.70 -24.70 3.59
CA ILE A 126 -18.26 -24.90 3.49
C ILE A 126 -18.07 -26.08 2.55
N ALA A 127 -17.52 -25.84 1.37
CA ALA A 127 -17.01 -26.90 0.53
C ALA A 127 -15.67 -27.33 1.14
N GLU A 128 -15.61 -28.56 1.64
CA GLU A 128 -14.35 -29.13 2.11
C GLU A 128 -13.57 -29.62 0.88
N THR A 129 -12.61 -28.80 0.42
CA THR A 129 -11.59 -29.25 -0.52
C THR A 129 -10.38 -29.74 0.27
N THR A 130 -9.90 -30.92 -0.06
CA THR A 130 -8.66 -31.48 0.50
C THR A 130 -7.56 -31.38 -0.53
N PHE A 131 -6.39 -30.91 -0.11
CA PHE A 131 -5.23 -30.77 -0.97
C PHE A 131 -4.09 -31.67 -0.50
N ASP A 132 -3.30 -32.18 -1.44
CA ASP A 132 -2.13 -32.98 -1.11
C ASP A 132 -0.93 -32.11 -0.73
N VAL A 133 -0.63 -32.07 0.56
CA VAL A 133 0.55 -31.42 1.14
C VAL A 133 1.65 -32.42 1.49
N ALA A 134 1.61 -33.63 0.91
CA ALA A 134 2.65 -34.64 1.09
C ALA A 134 4.03 -34.09 0.72
N GLY A 135 5.02 -34.41 1.54
CA GLY A 135 6.40 -33.94 1.38
C GLY A 135 6.73 -32.69 2.22
N LEU A 136 5.75 -31.85 2.56
CA LEU A 136 5.98 -30.64 3.37
C LEU A 136 6.27 -30.91 4.85
N GLY A 137 5.89 -32.10 5.35
CA GLY A 137 6.02 -32.47 6.75
C GLY A 137 5.02 -31.75 7.64
N GLN A 138 5.46 -31.21 8.79
CA GLN A 138 4.55 -30.52 9.71
C GLN A 138 4.24 -29.11 9.20
N ILE A 139 2.98 -28.84 8.87
CA ILE A 139 2.51 -27.51 8.45
C ILE A 139 2.71 -26.50 9.59
N GLN A 140 3.34 -25.37 9.26
CA GLN A 140 3.63 -24.28 10.18
C GLN A 140 2.68 -23.10 9.95
N ASP A 141 2.39 -22.76 8.69
CA ASP A 141 1.58 -21.58 8.33
C ASP A 141 1.00 -21.72 6.91
N ALA A 142 -0.05 -20.98 6.60
CA ALA A 142 -0.69 -20.94 5.28
C ALA A 142 -1.38 -19.60 5.01
N VAL A 143 -1.22 -19.04 3.81
CA VAL A 143 -1.87 -17.77 3.42
C VAL A 143 -2.53 -17.93 2.04
N PRO A 144 -3.79 -17.46 1.88
CA PRO A 144 -4.44 -17.41 0.56
C PRO A 144 -3.81 -16.30 -0.29
N VAL A 145 -3.49 -16.60 -1.54
CA VAL A 145 -2.79 -15.69 -2.44
C VAL A 145 -3.12 -16.02 -3.89
N ASP A 146 -3.37 -15.02 -4.72
CA ASP A 146 -3.42 -15.16 -6.19
C ASP A 146 -1.98 -15.10 -6.71
N PHE A 147 -1.32 -16.26 -6.73
CA PHE A 147 0.12 -16.36 -6.97
C PHE A 147 0.45 -16.19 -8.44
N ASP A 148 -0.42 -16.66 -9.34
CA ASP A 148 -0.23 -16.59 -10.78
C ASP A 148 -0.90 -15.39 -11.48
N LEU A 149 -1.71 -14.63 -10.73
CA LEU A 149 -2.47 -13.47 -11.19
C LEU A 149 -3.58 -13.85 -12.19
N ASP A 150 -4.15 -15.05 -12.08
CA ASP A 150 -5.28 -15.49 -12.89
C ASP A 150 -6.66 -15.05 -12.32
N GLY A 151 -6.66 -14.42 -11.13
CA GLY A 151 -7.85 -13.96 -10.43
C GLY A 151 -8.50 -15.02 -9.54
N ARG A 152 -7.92 -16.22 -9.44
CA ARG A 152 -8.27 -17.27 -8.49
C ARG A 152 -7.27 -17.24 -7.34
N MET A 153 -7.72 -17.72 -6.18
CA MET A 153 -6.88 -17.75 -4.99
C MET A 153 -6.29 -19.14 -4.85
N GLU A 154 -4.97 -19.22 -4.78
CA GLU A 154 -4.21 -20.37 -4.33
C GLU A 154 -3.97 -20.28 -2.83
N ILE A 155 -3.39 -21.35 -2.28
CA ILE A 155 -2.90 -21.38 -0.90
C ILE A 155 -1.39 -21.61 -0.93
N LEU A 156 -0.65 -20.67 -0.37
CA LEU A 156 0.77 -20.84 -0.10
C LEU A 156 0.94 -21.51 1.27
N VAL A 157 1.49 -22.72 1.29
CA VAL A 157 1.61 -23.57 2.48
C VAL A 157 3.08 -23.73 2.88
N LEU A 158 3.41 -23.35 4.12
CA LEU A 158 4.72 -23.56 4.72
C LEU A 158 4.73 -24.82 5.59
N GLY A 159 5.58 -25.78 5.26
CA GLY A 159 5.92 -26.92 6.09
C GLY A 159 7.32 -26.82 6.69
N ASP A 160 7.69 -27.77 7.54
CA ASP A 160 9.04 -27.84 8.10
C ASP A 160 10.10 -28.31 7.10
N ARG A 161 9.68 -28.90 5.97
CA ARG A 161 10.57 -29.37 4.88
C ARG A 161 10.55 -28.49 3.63
N GLY A 162 9.56 -27.62 3.47
CA GLY A 162 9.37 -26.91 2.21
C GLY A 162 8.28 -25.85 2.25
N LEU A 163 8.18 -25.13 1.14
CA LEU A 163 7.08 -24.23 0.80
C LEU A 163 6.40 -24.76 -0.47
N ARG A 164 5.07 -24.76 -0.52
CA ARG A 164 4.32 -25.15 -1.72
C ARG A 164 3.19 -24.18 -2.03
N VAL A 165 3.01 -23.84 -3.30
CA VAL A 165 1.77 -23.21 -3.80
C VAL A 165 0.80 -24.31 -4.22
N VAL A 166 -0.44 -24.23 -3.76
CA VAL A 166 -1.47 -25.24 -4.00
C VAL A 166 -2.70 -24.56 -4.60
N SER A 167 -3.14 -25.02 -5.78
CA SER A 167 -4.36 -24.57 -6.44
C SER A 167 -5.49 -25.61 -6.32
N ASP A 168 -6.73 -25.16 -6.49
CA ASP A 168 -7.93 -26.04 -6.56
C ASP A 168 -8.07 -26.75 -7.91
N ASP A 169 -7.36 -26.28 -8.94
CA ASP A 169 -7.40 -26.95 -10.23
C ASP A 169 -6.46 -28.16 -10.22
N ILE A 170 -7.05 -29.33 -9.97
CA ILE A 170 -6.46 -30.68 -10.04
C ILE A 170 -5.65 -30.89 -11.34
N ASN A 171 -5.97 -30.16 -12.42
CA ASN A 171 -5.28 -30.26 -13.70
C ASN A 171 -4.27 -29.13 -13.97
N SER A 172 -4.28 -28.04 -13.19
CA SER A 172 -3.43 -26.87 -13.46
C SER A 172 -1.95 -27.13 -13.25
N GLY A 173 -1.57 -28.17 -12.50
CA GLY A 173 -0.17 -28.58 -12.35
C GLY A 173 0.73 -27.51 -11.69
N LEU A 174 0.17 -26.41 -11.17
CA LEU A 174 0.92 -25.37 -10.48
C LEU A 174 1.26 -25.86 -9.07
N SER A 175 2.31 -26.67 -8.97
CA SER A 175 2.96 -27.01 -7.71
C SER A 175 4.37 -26.44 -7.74
N ILE A 176 4.48 -25.15 -7.43
CA ILE A 176 5.79 -24.60 -7.08
C ILE A 176 6.14 -25.20 -5.73
N GLU A 177 7.10 -26.12 -5.73
CA GLU A 177 7.66 -26.69 -4.51
C GLU A 177 9.09 -26.20 -4.34
N MET A 178 9.36 -25.67 -3.15
CA MET A 178 10.67 -25.17 -2.80
C MET A 178 11.14 -25.85 -1.51
N PRO A 179 12.18 -26.71 -1.58
CA PRO A 179 12.75 -27.29 -0.38
C PRO A 179 13.40 -26.19 0.48
N LEU A 180 13.17 -26.24 1.78
CA LEU A 180 13.74 -25.29 2.72
C LEU A 180 14.93 -25.93 3.45
N THR A 181 16.07 -25.26 3.44
CA THR A 181 17.27 -25.72 4.17
C THR A 181 17.25 -25.34 5.65
N SER A 182 16.25 -24.56 6.06
CA SER A 182 16.18 -23.92 7.38
C SER A 182 14.75 -23.91 7.91
N LYS A 183 14.60 -23.82 9.23
CA LYS A 183 13.31 -23.86 9.91
C LYS A 183 12.68 -22.47 10.02
N PHE A 184 11.54 -22.30 9.35
CA PHE A 184 10.66 -21.14 9.46
C PHE A 184 9.37 -21.53 10.19
N THR A 185 8.68 -20.55 10.75
CA THR A 185 7.44 -20.77 11.53
C THR A 185 6.30 -19.87 11.10
N GLY A 186 6.54 -18.94 10.17
CA GLY A 186 5.51 -18.08 9.63
C GLY A 186 5.86 -17.56 8.25
N LEU A 187 4.83 -17.14 7.53
CA LEU A 187 4.92 -16.66 6.16
C LEU A 187 4.05 -15.41 5.95
N VAL A 188 4.48 -14.52 5.05
CA VAL A 188 3.70 -13.36 4.57
C VAL A 188 3.83 -13.30 3.06
N ALA A 189 2.73 -13.06 2.35
CA ALA A 189 2.69 -12.85 0.92
C ALA A 189 2.13 -11.46 0.60
N ALA A 190 2.87 -10.64 -0.16
CA ALA A 190 2.46 -9.31 -0.63
C ALA A 190 3.43 -8.81 -1.70
N ASP A 191 3.02 -7.82 -2.51
CA ASP A 191 3.92 -7.08 -3.39
C ASP A 191 4.86 -6.17 -2.55
N PHE A 192 6.17 -6.45 -2.55
CA PHE A 192 7.16 -5.64 -1.85
C PHE A 192 8.06 -4.81 -2.77
N ASP A 193 7.97 -4.96 -4.10
CA ASP A 193 8.85 -4.30 -5.05
C ASP A 193 8.18 -3.41 -6.09
N ARG A 194 6.87 -3.52 -6.23
CA ARG A 194 6.01 -2.72 -7.10
C ARG A 194 6.39 -2.86 -8.58
N ASP A 195 6.82 -4.04 -8.99
CA ASP A 195 7.13 -4.33 -10.39
C ASP A 195 5.91 -4.67 -11.25
N ALA A 196 4.69 -4.54 -10.68
CA ALA A 196 3.35 -4.59 -11.29
C ALA A 196 3.20 -3.97 -12.71
N THR A 197 4.12 -3.12 -13.14
CA THR A 197 4.14 -2.51 -14.47
C THR A 197 4.54 -3.44 -15.64
N GLU A 198 5.02 -4.67 -15.40
CA GLU A 198 5.50 -5.54 -16.49
C GLU A 198 4.49 -6.60 -16.97
N ALA A 199 3.46 -6.93 -16.19
CA ALA A 199 2.40 -7.86 -16.59
C ALA A 199 1.39 -7.20 -17.55
N LYS A 200 1.74 -7.13 -18.85
CA LYS A 200 0.94 -6.52 -19.93
C LYS A 200 -0.30 -7.31 -20.38
N THR A 201 -0.93 -8.09 -19.51
CA THR A 201 -2.20 -8.76 -19.80
C THR A 201 -3.31 -8.05 -19.05
N GLN A 202 -4.05 -7.18 -19.74
CA GLN A 202 -5.24 -6.52 -19.21
C GLN A 202 -6.18 -7.57 -18.59
N PRO A 203 -6.59 -7.42 -17.32
CA PRO A 203 -7.64 -8.26 -16.77
C PRO A 203 -8.95 -7.92 -17.49
N THR A 204 -9.54 -8.91 -18.16
CA THR A 204 -10.87 -8.79 -18.79
C THR A 204 -12.00 -8.65 -17.76
N THR A 205 -11.70 -8.71 -16.46
CA THR A 205 -12.68 -8.89 -15.37
C THR A 205 -12.59 -7.87 -14.23
N GLY A 206 -11.84 -6.76 -14.36
CA GLY A 206 -11.90 -5.65 -13.40
C GLY A 206 -11.32 -5.94 -12.00
N VAL A 207 -10.54 -7.02 -11.85
CA VAL A 207 -9.78 -7.29 -10.62
C VAL A 207 -8.53 -6.41 -10.64
N CYS A 208 -8.37 -5.56 -9.62
CA CYS A 208 -7.31 -4.54 -9.53
C CYS A 208 -6.00 -5.06 -8.90
N GLN A 209 -5.64 -6.33 -9.09
CA GLN A 209 -4.38 -6.89 -8.56
C GLN A 209 -3.39 -7.12 -9.69
N ASP A 210 -2.77 -6.03 -10.15
CA ASP A 210 -1.69 -6.07 -11.15
C ASP A 210 -0.32 -6.43 -10.52
N ALA A 211 -0.27 -6.69 -9.21
CA ALA A 211 0.97 -6.81 -8.45
C ALA A 211 1.19 -8.26 -8.00
N ASP A 212 2.34 -8.83 -8.36
CA ASP A 212 2.70 -10.17 -7.96
C ASP A 212 3.18 -10.27 -6.51
N PRO A 213 2.68 -11.26 -5.77
CA PRO A 213 2.99 -11.39 -4.36
C PRO A 213 4.37 -12.01 -4.17
N ASP A 214 5.33 -11.25 -3.61
CA ASP A 214 6.55 -11.84 -3.05
C ASP A 214 6.27 -12.49 -1.69
N VAL A 215 7.20 -13.34 -1.24
CA VAL A 215 7.06 -14.14 -0.03
C VAL A 215 8.15 -13.81 0.99
N ILE A 216 7.75 -13.53 2.22
CA ILE A 216 8.65 -13.44 3.38
C ILE A 216 8.43 -14.66 4.27
N LEU A 217 9.50 -15.42 4.51
CA LEU A 217 9.52 -16.47 5.53
C LEU A 217 10.24 -15.95 6.77
N PHE A 218 9.71 -16.25 7.96
CA PHE A 218 10.35 -15.87 9.22
C PHE A 218 10.27 -16.99 10.27
N GLY A 219 11.27 -17.06 11.15
CA GLY A 219 11.32 -18.04 12.23
C GLY A 219 12.69 -18.13 12.89
N PRO A 220 13.00 -19.23 13.59
CA PRO A 220 14.29 -19.44 14.27
C PRO A 220 15.52 -19.35 13.35
N ALA A 221 15.33 -19.53 12.04
CA ALA A 221 16.37 -19.35 11.04
C ALA A 221 16.59 -17.89 10.59
N GLY A 222 15.84 -16.94 11.14
CA GLY A 222 15.83 -15.56 10.69
C GLY A 222 14.72 -15.28 9.68
N VAL A 223 14.97 -14.32 8.79
CA VAL A 223 14.04 -13.87 7.75
C VAL A 223 14.63 -14.14 6.38
N THR A 224 13.85 -14.70 5.46
CA THR A 224 14.21 -14.87 4.05
C THR A 224 13.13 -14.25 3.17
N VAL A 225 13.53 -13.53 2.14
CA VAL A 225 12.63 -12.93 1.15
C VAL A 225 12.80 -13.66 -0.18
N TYR A 226 11.69 -14.02 -0.80
CA TYR A 226 11.62 -14.64 -2.11
C TYR A 226 10.78 -13.77 -3.03
N ARG A 227 11.35 -13.37 -4.16
CA ARG A 227 10.62 -12.67 -5.21
C ARG A 227 9.80 -13.66 -6.01
N ASN A 228 8.55 -13.31 -6.31
CA ASN A 228 7.78 -14.01 -7.33
C ASN A 228 8.23 -13.52 -8.69
N HIS A 229 8.92 -14.37 -9.45
CA HIS A 229 9.52 -13.99 -10.72
C HIS A 229 8.86 -14.77 -11.86
N LEU A 230 8.30 -14.06 -12.83
CA LEU A 230 7.83 -14.63 -14.08
C LEU A 230 9.02 -14.96 -14.99
N ALA A 231 9.29 -16.26 -15.18
CA ALA A 231 10.36 -16.73 -16.05
C ALA A 231 9.97 -16.61 -17.54
N GLU A 232 10.96 -16.76 -18.43
CA GLU A 232 10.78 -16.65 -19.88
C GLU A 232 9.83 -17.71 -20.47
N ASP A 233 9.64 -18.83 -19.78
CA ASP A 233 8.71 -19.90 -20.17
C ASP A 233 7.25 -19.59 -19.79
N GLY A 234 7.00 -18.45 -19.15
CA GLY A 234 5.69 -18.03 -18.67
C GLY A 234 5.29 -18.61 -17.31
N ASN A 235 6.16 -19.42 -16.68
CA ASN A 235 5.92 -19.94 -15.35
C ASN A 235 6.48 -19.00 -14.29
N ARG A 236 5.81 -18.92 -13.16
CA ARG A 236 6.31 -18.20 -11.99
C ARG A 236 7.22 -19.08 -11.14
N GLN A 237 8.26 -18.47 -10.58
CA GLN A 237 9.20 -19.12 -9.68
C GLN A 237 9.56 -18.20 -8.51
N LEU A 238 9.78 -18.80 -7.34
CA LEU A 238 10.28 -18.09 -6.17
C LEU A 238 11.80 -18.00 -6.21
N VAL A 239 12.33 -16.80 -6.38
CA VAL A 239 13.76 -16.53 -6.42
C VAL A 239 14.21 -15.89 -5.12
N VAL A 240 15.20 -16.48 -4.46
CA VAL A 240 15.78 -15.92 -3.23
C VAL A 240 16.33 -14.52 -3.52
N VAL A 241 15.87 -13.52 -2.77
CA VAL A 241 16.45 -12.18 -2.81
C VAL A 241 17.69 -12.17 -1.94
N GLU A 242 18.83 -11.74 -2.50
CA GLU A 242 20.05 -11.54 -1.72
C GLU A 242 19.86 -10.39 -0.73
N GLN A 243 19.90 -10.71 0.56
CA GLN A 243 19.76 -9.74 1.66
C GLN A 243 21.11 -9.09 1.98
N SER A 244 21.71 -8.42 1.00
CA SER A 244 22.96 -7.66 1.17
C SER A 244 22.67 -6.25 1.71
N GLY A 245 23.73 -5.47 1.99
CA GLY A 245 23.56 -4.06 2.34
C GLY A 245 22.99 -3.80 3.74
N GLY A 246 23.35 -4.63 4.72
CA GLY A 246 23.01 -4.41 6.13
C GLY A 246 21.75 -5.12 6.62
N LEU A 247 21.17 -6.04 5.85
CA LEU A 247 20.11 -6.96 6.29
C LEU A 247 20.63 -8.36 6.68
N GLU A 248 21.94 -8.56 6.65
CA GLU A 248 22.57 -9.79 7.12
C GLU A 248 22.21 -10.12 8.58
N PHE A 249 21.90 -9.11 9.40
CA PHE A 249 21.44 -9.32 10.78
C PHE A 249 20.10 -10.06 10.83
N CYS A 250 19.26 -9.95 9.80
CA CYS A 250 17.98 -10.67 9.71
C CYS A 250 18.18 -12.18 9.53
N ARG A 251 19.29 -12.63 8.92
CA ARG A 251 19.63 -14.07 8.78
C ARG A 251 20.15 -14.70 10.06
N ARG A 252 20.67 -13.90 10.99
CA ARG A 252 21.35 -14.36 12.20
C ARG A 252 20.50 -14.23 13.46
N TRP A 253 19.18 -14.19 13.30
CA TRP A 253 18.27 -14.10 14.44
C TRP A 253 18.20 -15.45 15.16
N THR A 254 19.13 -15.69 16.07
CA THR A 254 18.97 -16.71 17.10
C THR A 254 18.07 -16.13 18.18
N SER A 255 16.89 -16.71 18.36
CA SER A 255 15.90 -16.32 19.37
C SER A 255 16.53 -16.05 20.75
N SER A 256 16.77 -14.78 21.07
CA SER A 256 16.90 -14.36 22.47
C SER A 256 15.48 -14.15 23.00
N PRO A 257 15.03 -14.87 24.04
CA PRO A 257 13.63 -14.87 24.48
C PRO A 257 13.07 -13.51 24.96
N SER A 258 13.89 -12.47 25.12
CA SER A 258 13.51 -11.25 25.86
C SER A 258 13.33 -9.98 25.02
N THR A 259 13.51 -9.99 23.70
CA THR A 259 13.47 -8.75 22.91
C THR A 259 12.40 -8.78 21.82
N GLY A 260 11.33 -7.99 21.99
CA GLY A 260 10.41 -7.66 20.90
C GLY A 260 11.13 -6.80 19.87
N ILE A 261 10.95 -7.08 18.57
CA ILE A 261 11.64 -6.38 17.49
C ILE A 261 10.63 -5.68 16.59
N GLU A 262 10.89 -4.39 16.35
CA GLU A 262 10.26 -3.60 15.29
C GLU A 262 11.16 -3.66 14.05
N MET A 263 10.66 -4.29 12.99
CA MET A 263 11.36 -4.46 11.72
C MET A 263 10.93 -3.35 10.77
N TRP A 264 11.89 -2.55 10.32
CA TRP A 264 11.66 -1.49 9.36
C TRP A 264 12.10 -1.96 7.97
N ILE A 265 11.13 -2.27 7.09
CA ILE A 265 11.39 -2.62 5.69
C ILE A 265 11.27 -1.32 4.89
N SER A 266 12.41 -0.66 4.62
CA SER A 266 12.43 0.43 3.64
C SER A 266 12.57 -0.15 2.24
N THR A 267 11.71 0.30 1.31
CA THR A 267 11.58 -0.14 -0.10
C THR A 267 12.85 -0.81 -0.66
N LEU A 268 12.80 -2.14 -0.74
CA LEU A 268 13.98 -3.01 -0.73
C LEU A 268 14.39 -3.52 -2.11
N LEU A 269 13.55 -3.29 -3.13
CA LEU A 269 13.64 -4.01 -4.40
C LEU A 269 13.53 -3.05 -5.59
N SER A 270 14.09 -1.84 -5.46
CA SER A 270 14.34 -1.00 -6.62
C SER A 270 15.48 -1.57 -7.46
N SER A 271 15.27 -1.70 -8.78
CA SER A 271 16.30 -1.98 -9.78
C SER A 271 17.62 -1.20 -9.55
N GLU A 272 18.74 -1.78 -10.02
CA GLU A 272 20.18 -1.53 -9.75
C GLU A 272 20.72 -0.09 -9.63
N ARG A 273 19.91 0.98 -9.65
CA ARG A 273 20.36 2.37 -9.63
C ARG A 273 20.22 3.09 -8.29
N HIS A 274 19.94 2.42 -7.18
CA HIS A 274 19.64 3.07 -5.90
C HIS A 274 20.53 2.58 -4.75
N ARG A 275 21.27 3.50 -4.11
CA ARG A 275 21.99 3.22 -2.85
C ARG A 275 21.01 3.33 -1.67
N PRO A 276 20.89 2.31 -0.80
CA PRO A 276 20.04 2.40 0.39
C PRO A 276 20.66 3.33 1.45
N ALA A 277 19.82 4.11 2.12
CA ALA A 277 20.17 4.86 3.33
C ALA A 277 19.54 4.14 4.54
N ILE A 278 20.37 3.52 5.36
CA ILE A 278 19.94 2.76 6.55
C ILE A 278 19.95 3.70 7.75
N SER A 279 18.81 3.85 8.43
CA SER A 279 18.71 4.51 9.73
C SER A 279 18.53 3.42 10.79
N LYS A 280 19.43 3.36 11.79
CA LYS A 280 19.32 2.49 12.95
C LYS A 280 18.69 3.25 14.10
N THR A 281 17.57 2.77 14.62
CA THR A 281 17.04 3.21 15.92
C THR A 281 16.63 1.96 16.71
N CYS A 282 17.22 1.77 17.89
CA CYS A 282 16.86 0.70 18.81
C CYS A 282 15.73 1.20 19.71
N ALA A 283 14.63 0.43 19.83
CA ALA A 283 13.62 0.63 20.85
C ALA A 283 14.01 -0.15 22.13
N THR A 284 13.71 0.43 23.29
CA THR A 284 13.92 -0.18 24.62
C THR A 284 12.65 -0.88 25.12
N GLU A 285 12.87 -1.91 25.96
CA GLU A 285 11.96 -2.95 26.47
C GLU A 285 10.55 -2.53 26.93
N ASN A 286 9.62 -3.47 26.77
CA ASN A 286 8.46 -3.63 27.66
C ASN A 286 8.59 -4.99 28.39
N SER A 287 8.46 -4.96 29.71
CA SER A 287 8.80 -6.04 30.67
C SER A 287 7.83 -7.23 30.72
N ALA A 288 7.16 -7.58 29.63
CA ALA A 288 6.00 -8.50 29.66
C ALA A 288 6.24 -9.92 29.11
N GLY A 289 7.47 -10.28 28.69
CA GLY A 289 7.77 -11.66 28.25
C GLY A 289 7.02 -12.12 26.99
N THR A 290 6.47 -11.19 26.21
CA THR A 290 5.81 -11.49 24.94
C THR A 290 6.71 -11.04 23.79
N SER A 291 7.09 -11.97 22.92
CA SER A 291 7.74 -11.64 21.64
C SER A 291 6.67 -11.23 20.62
N TRP A 292 6.84 -10.07 20.00
CA TRP A 292 6.03 -9.60 18.89
C TRP A 292 6.95 -9.16 17.74
N ILE A 293 6.49 -9.34 16.51
CA ILE A 293 7.14 -8.84 15.30
C ILE A 293 6.25 -7.74 14.74
N ARG A 294 6.77 -6.52 14.64
CA ARG A 294 6.08 -5.42 13.96
C ARG A 294 6.80 -5.14 12.64
N ILE A 295 6.16 -5.42 11.51
CA ILE A 295 6.69 -5.08 10.19
C ILE A 295 6.14 -3.71 9.81
N SER A 296 7.01 -2.71 9.73
CA SER A 296 6.66 -1.36 9.29
C SER A 296 7.33 -1.08 7.96
N ALA A 297 6.53 -0.94 6.90
CA ALA A 297 7.02 -0.54 5.58
C ALA A 297 7.06 0.98 5.45
N TRP A 298 8.17 1.54 4.96
CA TRP A 298 8.30 2.98 4.70
C TRP A 298 8.45 3.25 3.21
N LEU A 299 7.65 4.20 2.74
CA LEU A 299 7.67 4.67 1.36
C LEU A 299 8.63 5.84 1.22
N SER A 300 9.76 5.60 0.56
CA SER A 300 10.69 6.66 0.16
C SER A 300 10.33 7.16 -1.24
N SER A 301 9.93 8.43 -1.34
CA SER A 301 9.89 9.19 -2.59
C SER A 301 11.09 10.14 -2.62
N ARG A 302 11.93 10.06 -3.66
CA ARG A 302 13.16 10.86 -3.82
C ARG A 302 12.97 12.39 -3.76
N ARG A 303 11.74 12.90 -3.68
CA ARG A 303 11.47 14.34 -3.63
C ARG A 303 11.35 14.94 -2.22
N ARG A 304 11.37 14.19 -1.11
CA ARG A 304 11.32 14.78 0.25
C ARG A 304 12.15 14.04 1.30
N ARG A 305 12.96 14.79 2.06
CA ARG A 305 13.56 14.36 3.34
C ARG A 305 12.54 14.48 4.48
N LEU A 306 11.44 13.75 4.43
CA LEU A 306 10.47 13.72 5.52
C LEU A 306 9.91 12.31 5.68
N TRP A 307 10.15 11.76 6.86
CA TRP A 307 9.72 10.45 7.31
C TRP A 307 8.32 10.62 7.96
N LYS A 308 7.26 9.98 7.44
CA LYS A 308 6.03 9.70 8.21
C LYS A 308 5.72 8.19 8.30
N PRO A 309 5.44 7.63 9.50
CA PRO A 309 5.07 6.23 9.67
C PRO A 309 3.62 5.98 9.25
N THR A 310 3.40 4.95 8.44
CA THR A 310 2.11 4.25 8.30
C THR A 310 2.35 2.83 8.80
N GLY A 311 1.85 2.51 9.99
CA GLY A 311 1.98 1.18 10.58
C GLY A 311 0.81 0.28 10.14
N ILE A 312 1.12 -0.91 9.65
CA ILE A 312 0.16 -2.01 9.53
C ILE A 312 0.33 -2.88 10.78
N PHE A 313 -0.76 -3.18 11.48
CA PHE A 313 -0.76 -4.09 12.62
C PHE A 313 -1.24 -5.46 12.12
N LEU A 314 -0.37 -6.46 12.18
CA LEU A 314 -0.75 -7.85 11.93
C LEU A 314 -0.95 -8.52 13.29
N GLY A 315 -2.20 -8.90 13.59
CA GLY A 315 -2.54 -9.62 14.81
C GLY A 315 -1.91 -11.02 14.83
N THR A 316 -1.59 -11.52 16.02
CA THR A 316 -1.02 -12.87 16.20
C THR A 316 -2.08 -13.82 16.74
N TRP A 317 -2.21 -15.00 16.12
CA TRP A 317 -3.02 -16.10 16.63
C TRP A 317 -2.16 -17.03 17.50
N ARG A 318 -2.72 -17.54 18.60
CA ARG A 318 -2.08 -18.59 19.42
C ARG A 318 -2.94 -19.84 19.46
N PRO A 319 -2.34 -21.04 19.42
CA PRO A 319 -3.04 -22.25 19.83
C PRO A 319 -3.34 -22.14 21.32
N SER A 320 -4.61 -22.24 21.72
CA SER A 320 -4.92 -22.47 23.14
C SER A 320 -4.47 -23.88 23.54
N ALA A 321 -4.17 -24.08 24.82
CA ALA A 321 -3.88 -25.42 25.37
C ALA A 321 -5.05 -26.43 25.22
N ARG A 322 -6.19 -25.98 24.67
CA ARG A 322 -7.39 -26.78 24.41
C ARG A 322 -7.71 -26.94 22.92
N GLY A 323 -6.83 -26.53 22.01
CA GLY A 323 -7.02 -26.72 20.57
C GLY A 323 -8.02 -25.78 19.90
N ALA A 324 -8.54 -24.76 20.61
CA ALA A 324 -9.33 -23.68 20.02
C ALA A 324 -8.44 -22.47 19.67
N TRP A 325 -8.74 -21.81 18.56
CA TRP A 325 -8.11 -20.57 18.11
C TRP A 325 -8.88 -19.39 18.69
N GLU A 326 -8.21 -18.49 19.41
CA GLU A 326 -8.79 -17.26 19.94
C GLU A 326 -8.09 -16.04 19.32
N SER A 327 -8.86 -15.04 18.92
CA SER A 327 -8.34 -13.76 18.44
C SER A 327 -8.05 -12.81 19.62
N ARG A 328 -7.00 -12.00 19.48
CA ARG A 328 -6.75 -10.79 20.28
C ARG A 328 -6.37 -9.63 19.36
#